data_AF-A0A820RA04-F1
#
_entry.id   AF-A0A820RA04-F1
#
_cell.length_a   1.000
_cell.length_b   1.000
_cell.length_c   1.000
_cell.angle_alpha   90.00
_cell.angle_beta   90.00
_cell.angle_gamma   90.00
#
_symmetry.space_group_name_H-M   'P 1'
#
loop_
_entity.id
_entity.type
_entity.pdbx_description
1 polymer ?
#
loop_
_entity_poly.entity_id
_entity_poly.type
_entity_poly.pdbx_seq_one_letter_code
_entity_poly.pdbx_strand_id
1 'polypeptide(L)'
;TSAIMALAGHFDLSISTLNLSQGTMTDDRLQQLLSNVPEESIILLEDIDAATVGRHYEKEDNIRFQGMKPLTLSGLLNALDGVISTEGRIIFMTTNYIDR
;
A
#
# COMPACT_ATOMS: atom_id res chain seq x y z
N THR A 1 9.23 6.16 9.62
CA THR A 1 9.57 6.69 8.29
C THR A 1 11.00 7.26 8.19
N SER A 2 11.55 7.96 9.18
CA SER A 2 12.91 8.57 9.10
C SER A 2 14.05 7.61 8.73
N ALA A 3 14.05 6.38 9.26
CA ALA A 3 15.05 5.37 8.92
C ALA A 3 15.04 4.98 7.42
N ILE A 4 13.84 4.91 6.83
CA ILE A 4 13.65 4.57 5.41
C ILE A 4 14.16 5.72 4.53
N MET A 5 13.89 6.97 4.93
CA MET A 5 14.42 8.15 4.24
C MET A 5 15.95 8.21 4.29
N ALA A 6 16.56 7.90 5.44
CA ALA A 6 18.01 7.84 5.58
C ALA A 6 18.62 6.73 4.71
N LEU A 7 17.97 5.55 4.65
CA LEU A 7 18.38 4.44 3.80
C LEU A 7 18.32 4.82 2.31
N ALA A 8 17.21 5.41 1.88
CA ALA A 8 17.02 5.86 0.51
C ALA A 8 18.11 6.86 0.10
N GLY A 9 18.37 7.86 0.95
CA GLY A 9 19.43 8.85 0.70
C GLY A 9 20.84 8.27 0.71
N HIS A 10 21.09 7.19 1.47
CA HIS A 10 22.39 6.51 1.47
C HIS A 10 22.66 5.74 0.18
N PHE A 11 21.62 5.14 -0.41
CA PHE A 11 21.70 4.35 -1.64
C PHE A 11 21.28 5.11 -2.91
N ASP A 12 21.00 6.41 -2.80
CA ASP A 12 20.51 7.27 -3.89
C ASP A 12 19.24 6.73 -4.58
N LEU A 13 18.35 6.11 -3.78
CA LEU A 13 17.10 5.55 -4.25
C LEU A 13 15.96 6.56 -4.12
N SER A 14 15.08 6.59 -5.11
CA SER A 14 13.81 7.33 -5.00
C SER A 14 12.83 6.63 -4.07
N ILE A 15 11.94 7.39 -3.42
CA ILE A 15 10.88 6.83 -2.56
C ILE A 15 9.51 7.10 -3.17
N SER A 16 8.76 6.04 -3.45
CA SER A 16 7.35 6.08 -3.85
C SER A 16 6.47 5.74 -2.65
N THR A 17 5.76 6.73 -2.12
CA THR A 17 4.91 6.55 -0.92
C THR A 17 3.46 6.28 -1.31
N LEU A 18 2.86 5.25 -0.72
CA LEU A 18 1.47 4.85 -0.93
C LEU A 18 0.79 4.73 0.44
N ASN A 19 -0.17 5.61 0.72
CA ASN A 19 -1.00 5.51 1.92
C ASN A 19 -2.22 4.64 1.64
N LEU A 20 -2.30 3.49 2.32
CA LEU A 20 -3.37 2.51 2.10
C LEU A 20 -4.66 2.84 2.85
N SER A 21 -4.62 3.74 3.84
CA SER A 21 -5.78 4.15 4.64
C SER A 21 -6.76 5.06 3.88
N GLN A 22 -6.39 5.54 2.68
CA GLN A 22 -7.28 6.37 1.87
C GLN A 22 -8.55 5.61 1.47
N GLY A 23 -9.72 6.18 1.79
CA GLY A 23 -11.02 5.56 1.52
C GLY A 23 -11.34 5.30 0.04
N THR A 24 -10.59 5.90 -0.89
CA THR A 24 -10.71 5.65 -2.34
C THR A 24 -9.76 4.58 -2.87
N MET A 25 -9.01 3.91 -1.99
CA MET A 25 -8.07 2.86 -2.37
C MET A 25 -8.81 1.55 -2.62
N THR A 26 -8.60 0.95 -3.79
CA THR A 26 -9.18 -0.32 -4.24
C THR A 26 -8.07 -1.28 -4.67
N ASP A 27 -8.40 -2.56 -4.82
CA ASP A 27 -7.47 -3.59 -5.33
C ASP A 27 -6.91 -3.19 -6.70
N ASP A 28 -7.76 -2.73 -7.63
CA ASP A 28 -7.37 -2.33 -8.98
C ASP A 28 -6.48 -1.09 -8.98
N ARG A 29 -6.81 -0.10 -8.13
CA ARG A 29 -6.02 1.13 -8.02
C ARG A 29 -4.65 0.87 -7.43
N LEU A 30 -4.56 0.00 -6.42
CA LEU A 30 -3.29 -0.42 -5.84
C LEU A 30 -2.41 -1.07 -6.91
N GLN A 31 -2.95 -2.04 -7.66
CA GLN A 31 -2.22 -2.70 -8.75
C GLN A 31 -1.72 -1.68 -9.78
N GLN A 32 -2.60 -0.75 -10.23
CA GLN A 32 -2.22 0.28 -11.20
C GLN A 32 -1.09 1.18 -10.67
N LEU A 33 -1.16 1.60 -9.40
CA LEU A 33 -0.12 2.45 -8.81
C LEU A 33 1.22 1.71 -8.76
N LEU A 34 1.21 0.45 -8.32
CA LEU A 34 2.40 -0.39 -8.22
C LEU A 34 3.02 -0.73 -9.58
N SER A 35 2.21 -0.88 -10.63
CA SER A 35 2.72 -1.11 -12.00
C SER A 35 3.47 0.10 -12.57
N ASN A 36 3.20 1.31 -12.06
CA ASN A 36 3.82 2.54 -12.53
C ASN A 36 4.98 3.01 -11.64
N VAL A 37 5.33 2.25 -10.58
CA VAL A 37 6.46 2.61 -9.73
C VAL A 37 7.76 2.43 -10.53
N PRO A 38 8.67 3.42 -10.52
CA PRO A 38 9.98 3.29 -11.16
C PRO A 38 10.79 2.12 -10.63
N GLU A 39 11.62 1.52 -11.49
CA GLU A 39 12.69 0.63 -11.06
C GLU A 39 13.71 1.39 -10.19
N GLU A 40 14.54 0.65 -9.47
CA GLU A 40 15.57 1.19 -8.56
C GLU A 40 14.98 2.19 -7.54
N SER A 41 13.86 1.78 -6.92
CA SER A 41 13.16 2.61 -5.96
C SER A 41 12.72 1.85 -4.72
N ILE A 42 12.48 2.62 -3.65
CA ILE A 42 11.83 2.15 -2.43
C ILE A 42 10.33 2.45 -2.54
N ILE A 43 9.51 1.41 -2.39
CA ILE A 43 8.07 1.54 -2.19
C ILE A 43 7.81 1.60 -0.69
N LEU A 44 7.16 2.66 -0.23
CA LEU A 44 6.74 2.81 1.16
C LEU A 44 5.21 2.69 1.24
N LEU A 45 4.73 1.58 1.81
CA LEU A 45 3.32 1.39 2.13
C LEU A 45 3.05 1.85 3.57
N GLU A 46 2.27 2.92 3.73
CA GLU A 46 1.93 3.47 5.05
C GLU A 46 0.54 3.01 5.52
N ASP A 47 0.42 2.84 6.84
CA ASP A 47 -0.83 2.55 7.57
C ASP A 47 -1.57 1.31 7.03
N ILE A 48 -0.83 0.19 6.90
CA ILE A 48 -1.36 -1.06 6.36
C ILE A 48 -2.46 -1.69 7.24
N ASP A 49 -2.44 -1.38 8.54
CA ASP A 49 -3.40 -1.78 9.57
C ASP A 49 -4.78 -1.14 9.37
N ALA A 50 -4.82 0.15 9.04
CA ALA A 50 -6.06 0.86 8.75
C ALA A 50 -6.74 0.33 7.47
N ALA A 51 -5.93 -0.07 6.48
CA ALA A 51 -6.43 -0.55 5.21
C ALA A 51 -7.07 -1.94 5.28
N THR A 52 -6.51 -2.83 6.12
CA THR A 52 -6.89 -4.25 6.21
C THR A 52 -7.97 -4.50 7.26
N VAL A 53 -7.91 -3.81 8.40
CA VAL A 53 -8.82 -4.05 9.56
C VAL A 53 -9.91 -2.98 9.66
N GLY A 54 -9.59 -1.72 9.38
CA GLY A 54 -10.52 -0.59 9.56
C GLY A 54 -11.79 -0.67 8.69
N ARG A 55 -11.68 -1.24 7.48
CA ARG A 55 -12.80 -1.33 6.54
C ARG A 55 -13.75 -2.51 6.77
N HIS A 56 -13.34 -3.47 7.61
CA HIS A 56 -14.17 -4.63 7.91
C HIS A 56 -15.35 -4.27 8.84
N TYR A 57 -15.22 -3.14 9.56
CA TYR A 57 -16.20 -2.66 10.54
C TYR A 57 -17.18 -1.61 9.97
N GLU A 58 -16.88 -0.95 8.84
CA GLU A 58 -17.78 0.02 8.20
C GLU A 58 -18.77 -0.63 7.21
N LYS A 59 -19.39 -1.76 7.61
CA LYS A 59 -20.46 -2.37 6.81
C LYS A 59 -21.74 -1.51 6.77
N GLU A 60 -21.93 -0.60 7.73
CA GLU A 60 -23.20 0.12 7.90
C GLU A 60 -23.29 1.48 7.17
N ASP A 61 -22.17 2.12 6.78
CA ASP A 61 -22.15 3.42 6.07
C ASP A 61 -21.99 3.31 4.54
N ASN A 62 -22.41 2.19 3.96
CA ASN A 62 -22.26 1.83 2.54
C ASN A 62 -23.10 2.65 1.53
N ILE A 63 -23.65 3.81 1.93
CA ILE A 63 -24.39 4.67 1.00
C ILE A 63 -23.42 5.51 0.13
N ARG A 64 -22.20 5.80 0.61
CA ARG A 64 -21.24 6.66 -0.10
C ARG A 64 -20.32 5.95 -1.10
N PHE A 65 -20.26 4.62 -1.07
CA PHE A 65 -19.33 3.82 -1.91
C PHE A 65 -20.06 2.82 -2.83
N GLN A 66 -21.32 3.07 -3.21
CA GLN A 66 -22.04 2.24 -4.17
C GLN A 66 -21.26 2.12 -5.48
N GLY A 67 -20.56 1.00 -5.66
CA GLY A 67 -19.84 0.63 -6.89
C GLY A 67 -18.33 0.43 -6.76
N MET A 68 -17.66 0.92 -5.71
CA MET A 68 -16.21 0.71 -5.52
C MET A 68 -15.95 -0.32 -4.43
N LYS A 69 -15.32 -1.44 -4.80
CA LYS A 69 -14.84 -2.43 -3.82
C LYS A 69 -13.61 -1.86 -3.11
N PRO A 70 -13.64 -1.68 -1.78
CA PRO A 70 -12.48 -1.20 -1.05
C PRO A 70 -11.33 -2.21 -1.17
N LEU A 71 -10.10 -1.72 -1.00
CA LEU A 71 -8.91 -2.57 -0.92
C LEU A 71 -9.10 -3.66 0.14
N THR A 72 -8.80 -4.89 -0.25
CA THR A 72 -8.87 -6.07 0.60
C THR A 72 -7.46 -6.54 0.97
N LEU A 73 -7.35 -7.35 2.03
CA LEU A 73 -6.09 -8.02 2.36
C LEU A 73 -5.61 -8.91 1.21
N SER A 74 -6.52 -9.67 0.59
CA SER A 74 -6.20 -10.48 -0.59
C SER A 74 -5.70 -9.63 -1.76
N GLY A 75 -6.30 -8.46 -1.99
CA GLY A 75 -5.88 -7.52 -3.02
C GLY A 75 -4.46 -6.98 -2.78
N LEU A 76 -4.14 -6.64 -1.53
CA LEU A 76 -2.77 -6.26 -1.15
C LEU A 76 -1.78 -7.40 -1.39
N LEU A 77 -2.07 -8.61 -0.89
CA LEU A 77 -1.19 -9.77 -1.06
C LEU A 77 -0.96 -10.11 -2.54
N ASN A 78 -2.02 -10.14 -3.34
CA ASN A 78 -1.92 -10.36 -4.79
C ASN A 78 -1.07 -9.29 -5.50
N ALA A 79 -1.15 -8.04 -5.05
CA ALA A 79 -0.35 -6.97 -5.62
C ALA A 79 1.14 -7.09 -5.26
N LEU A 80 1.45 -7.53 -4.02
CA LEU A 80 2.82 -7.82 -3.59
C LEU A 80 3.41 -9.01 -4.36
N ASP A 81 2.67 -10.12 -4.44
CA ASP A 81 3.13 -11.36 -5.06
C ASP A 81 3.19 -11.27 -6.59
N GLY A 82 2.34 -10.44 -7.20
CA GLY A 82 2.24 -10.27 -8.64
C GLY A 82 3.00 -9.04 -9.15
N VAL A 83 2.40 -7.86 -8.97
CA VAL A 83 2.82 -6.61 -9.64
C VAL A 83 4.20 -6.13 -9.20
N ILE A 84 4.59 -6.39 -7.95
CA ILE A 84 5.89 -5.97 -7.41
C ILE A 84 6.94 -7.10 -7.48
N SER A 85 6.61 -8.27 -8.04
CA SER A 85 7.59 -9.36 -8.22
C SER A 85 8.73 -9.04 -9.19
N THR A 86 8.68 -7.88 -9.85
CA THR A 86 9.73 -7.37 -10.74
C THR A 86 10.95 -6.90 -9.95
N GLU A 87 12.14 -7.19 -10.47
CA GLU A 87 13.42 -6.83 -9.85
C GLU A 87 13.61 -5.30 -9.68
N GLY A 88 14.55 -4.92 -8.81
CA GLY A 88 14.95 -3.52 -8.63
C GLY A 88 14.05 -2.68 -7.72
N ARG A 89 13.10 -3.27 -6.98
CA ARG A 89 12.23 -2.55 -6.04
C ARG A 89 12.35 -3.11 -4.64
N ILE A 90 12.46 -2.23 -3.64
CA ILE A 90 12.47 -2.61 -2.21
C ILE A 90 11.18 -2.10 -1.58
N ILE A 91 10.44 -2.97 -0.90
CA ILE A 91 9.21 -2.57 -0.21
C ILE A 91 9.48 -2.41 1.29
N PHE A 92 9.06 -1.28 1.83
CA PHE A 92 8.87 -1.08 3.26
C PHE A 92 7.39 -0.92 3.56
N MET A 93 6.94 -1.53 4.65
CA MET A 93 5.60 -1.35 5.19
C MET A 93 5.70 -0.77 6.60
N THR A 94 4.80 0.15 6.94
CA THR A 94 4.64 0.65 8.31
C THR A 94 3.24 0.32 8.84
N THR A 95 3.19 -0.01 10.11
CA THR A 95 1.96 -0.23 10.87
C THR A 95 2.13 0.39 12.25
N ASN A 96 1.05 0.94 12.80
CA ASN A 96 1.04 1.36 14.20
C ASN A 96 0.60 0.19 15.12
N TYR A 97 -0.05 -0.82 14.57
CA TYR A 97 -0.58 -1.98 15.29
C TYR A 97 -0.19 -3.29 14.59
N ILE A 98 0.83 -3.97 15.11
CA ILE A 98 1.31 -5.24 14.50
C ILE A 98 0.36 -6.42 14.74
N ASP A 99 -0.42 -6.37 15.83
CA ASP A 99 -1.36 -7.44 16.22
C ASP A 99 -2.77 -7.24 15.66
N ARG A 100 -2.96 -6.26 14.77
CA ARG A 100 -4.23 -6.02 14.08
C ARG A 100 -4.26 -6.73 12.73
#